data_AF-A0A0K2RN80-F1
#
_entry.id   AF-A0A0K2RN80-F1
#
_cell.length_a   1.000
_cell.length_b   1.000
_cell.length_c   1.000
_cell.angle_alpha   90.00
_cell.angle_beta   90.00
_cell.angle_gamma   90.00
#
_symmetry.space_group_name_H-M   'P 1'
#
loop_
_entity.id
_entity.type
_entity.pdbx_description
1 polymer ?
#
loop_
_entity_poly.entity_id
_entity_poly.type
_entity_poly.pdbx_seq_one_letter_code
_entity_poly.pdbx_strand_id
1 'polypeptide(L)'
;MVLNMADSKSGLSVQDVESTVGAPVDVSIPRSKAVAFSTNRGIPVLQDSVKDPAVKGLKQLVERFNPTWRAKAQRKLHRRVVV
;
A
#
# COMPACT_ATOMS: atom_id res chain seq x y z
N MET A 1 6.04 5.95 1.48
CA MET A 1 4.72 6.50 1.84
C MET A 1 3.59 5.52 1.48
N VAL A 2 2.40 5.63 2.10
CA VAL A 2 1.18 4.91 1.67
C VAL A 2 0.25 5.87 0.94
N LEU A 3 -0.11 5.56 -0.30
CA LEU A 3 -1.15 6.28 -1.04
C LEU A 3 -2.51 5.64 -0.74
N ASN A 4 -3.31 6.28 0.10
CA ASN A 4 -4.63 5.77 0.48
C ASN A 4 -5.74 6.33 -0.44
N MET A 5 -6.83 5.57 -0.59
CA MET A 5 -7.98 5.92 -1.43
C MET A 5 -7.60 6.26 -2.88
N ALA A 6 -6.60 5.57 -3.43
CA ALA A 6 -6.17 5.78 -4.80
C ALA A 6 -7.33 5.58 -5.78
N ASP A 7 -7.46 6.51 -6.73
CA ASP A 7 -8.50 6.50 -7.75
C ASP A 7 -7.90 6.93 -9.08
N SER A 8 -7.82 6.00 -10.04
CA SER A 8 -7.28 6.27 -11.36
C SER A 8 -8.11 7.26 -12.17
N LYS A 9 -9.36 7.54 -11.76
CA LYS A 9 -10.24 8.52 -12.39
C LYS A 9 -10.07 9.93 -11.85
N SER A 10 -9.26 10.12 -10.80
CA SER A 10 -9.01 11.44 -10.21
C SER A 10 -8.13 12.35 -11.07
N GLY A 11 -7.50 11.82 -12.13
CA GLY A 11 -6.60 12.57 -13.01
C GLY A 11 -5.19 12.75 -12.45
N LEU A 12 -4.90 12.25 -11.24
CA LEU A 12 -3.56 12.26 -10.65
C LEU A 12 -2.90 10.89 -10.77
N SER A 13 -1.71 10.85 -11.35
CA SER A 13 -0.89 9.64 -11.40
C SER A 13 -0.08 9.47 -10.10
N VAL A 14 0.46 8.26 -9.89
CA VAL A 14 1.39 8.02 -8.78
C VAL A 14 2.66 8.88 -8.93
N GLN A 15 3.11 9.08 -10.17
CA GLN A 15 4.28 9.90 -10.48
C GLN A 15 4.05 11.36 -10.10
N ASP A 16 2.85 11.90 -10.31
CA ASP A 16 2.51 13.27 -9.91
C ASP A 16 2.56 13.41 -8.39
N VAL A 17 2.03 12.42 -7.66
CA VAL A 17 2.07 12.37 -6.20
C VAL A 17 3.52 12.30 -5.69
N GLU A 18 4.33 11.40 -6.23
CA GLU A 18 5.74 11.24 -5.82
C GLU A 18 6.56 12.51 -6.10
N SER A 19 6.35 13.14 -7.26
CA SER A 19 7.06 14.37 -7.64
C SER A 19 6.66 15.56 -6.77
N THR A 20 5.39 15.64 -6.37
CA THR A 20 4.87 16.73 -5.53
C THR A 20 5.27 16.57 -4.06
N VAL A 21 5.21 15.35 -3.53
CA VAL A 21 5.50 15.07 -2.12
C VAL A 21 6.99 14.89 -1.87
N GLY A 22 7.78 14.56 -2.90
CA GLY A 22 9.22 14.32 -2.78
C GLY A 22 9.57 12.99 -2.09
N ALA A 23 8.63 12.03 -2.07
CA ALA A 23 8.82 10.73 -1.45
C ALA A 23 8.14 9.61 -2.25
N PRO A 24 8.76 8.41 -2.35
CA PRO A 24 8.19 7.30 -3.10
C PRO A 24 6.94 6.73 -2.42
N VAL A 25 5.96 6.33 -3.24
CA VAL A 25 4.79 5.55 -2.84
C VAL A 25 5.19 4.10 -2.77
N ASP A 26 5.16 3.53 -1.56
CA ASP A 26 5.52 2.14 -1.35
C ASP A 26 4.35 1.18 -1.53
N VAL A 27 3.16 1.66 -1.20
CA VAL A 27 1.90 0.90 -1.27
C VAL A 27 0.80 1.86 -1.71
N SER A 28 0.01 1.44 -2.69
CA SER A 28 -1.21 2.13 -3.12
C SER A 28 -2.43 1.29 -2.74
N ILE A 29 -3.34 1.89 -1.99
CA ILE A 29 -4.58 1.28 -1.52
C ILE A 29 -5.73 1.96 -2.27
N PRO A 30 -6.41 1.25 -3.19
CA PRO A 30 -7.52 1.83 -3.94
C PRO A 30 -8.73 2.11 -3.04
N ARG A 31 -9.56 3.07 -3.45
CA ARG A 31 -10.86 3.28 -2.81
C ARG A 31 -11.71 2.01 -2.89
N SER A 32 -12.30 1.59 -1.77
CA SER A 32 -13.08 0.35 -1.68
C SER A 32 -14.36 0.52 -0.87
N LYS A 33 -15.47 -0.04 -1.38
CA LYS A 33 -16.74 -0.16 -0.63
C LYS A 33 -16.65 -1.21 0.47
N ALA A 34 -15.91 -2.30 0.26
CA ALA A 34 -15.74 -3.34 1.27
C ALA A 34 -15.09 -2.78 2.54
N VAL A 35 -14.11 -1.87 2.39
CA VAL A 35 -13.53 -1.14 3.53
C VAL A 35 -14.58 -0.33 4.27
N ALA A 36 -15.39 0.47 3.56
CA ALA A 36 -16.45 1.26 4.18
C ALA A 36 -17.48 0.41 4.93
N PHE A 37 -17.92 -0.71 4.33
CA PHE A 37 -18.83 -1.65 4.99
C PHE A 37 -18.21 -2.32 6.22
N SER A 38 -16.92 -2.65 6.15
CA SER A 38 -16.18 -3.22 7.29
C SER A 38 -16.13 -2.26 8.47
N THR A 39 -15.85 -0.97 8.21
CA THR A 39 -15.84 0.09 9.22
C THR A 39 -17.21 0.26 9.86
N ASN A 40 -18.27 0.31 9.06
CA ASN A 40 -19.64 0.46 9.58
C ASN A 40 -20.08 -0.73 10.43
N ARG A 41 -19.59 -1.94 10.15
CA ARG A 41 -19.85 -3.15 10.95
C ARG A 41 -18.96 -3.27 12.19
N GLY A 42 -17.90 -2.48 12.29
CA GLY A 42 -16.89 -2.62 13.35
C GLY A 42 -16.00 -3.86 13.22
N ILE A 43 -15.96 -4.50 12.05
CA ILE A 43 -15.14 -5.69 11.78
C ILE A 43 -14.10 -5.30 10.73
N PRO A 44 -12.79 -5.34 11.02
CA PRO A 44 -11.75 -4.97 10.06
C PRO A 44 -11.83 -5.78 8.77
N VAL A 45 -11.70 -5.12 7.61
CA VAL A 45 -11.76 -5.77 6.29
C VAL A 45 -10.78 -6.94 6.11
N LEU A 46 -9.67 -6.94 6.86
CA LEU A 46 -8.66 -8.01 6.83
C LEU A 46 -9.11 -9.31 7.50
N GLN A 47 -10.13 -9.26 8.35
CA GLN A 47 -10.72 -10.44 9.00
C GLN A 47 -11.81 -11.11 8.14
N ASP A 48 -12.25 -10.43 7.07
CA ASP A 48 -13.23 -10.96 6.12
C ASP A 48 -12.50 -11.69 4.96
N SER A 49 -13.19 -12.65 4.33
CA SER A 49 -12.66 -13.43 3.20
C SER A 49 -12.89 -12.75 1.83
N VAL A 50 -13.27 -11.47 1.83
CA VAL A 50 -13.61 -10.70 0.63
C VAL A 50 -12.39 -10.55 -0.29
N LYS A 51 -12.59 -10.87 -1.57
CA LYS A 51 -11.63 -10.56 -2.64
C LYS A 51 -11.78 -9.10 -3.06
N ASP A 52 -10.97 -8.22 -2.47
CA ASP A 52 -10.97 -6.78 -2.74
C ASP A 52 -9.54 -6.26 -2.98
N PRO A 53 -9.30 -5.39 -3.99
CA PRO A 53 -7.98 -4.81 -4.24
C PRO A 53 -7.38 -4.02 -3.06
N ALA A 54 -8.20 -3.35 -2.26
CA ALA A 54 -7.76 -2.66 -1.05
C ALA A 54 -7.26 -3.64 0.02
N VAL A 55 -7.90 -4.81 0.14
CA VAL A 55 -7.43 -5.90 1.02
C VAL A 55 -6.04 -6.38 0.59
N LYS A 56 -5.80 -6.51 -0.72
CA LYS A 56 -4.46 -6.84 -1.25
C LYS A 56 -3.42 -5.78 -0.88
N GLY A 57 -3.74 -4.49 -1.08
CA GLY A 57 -2.85 -3.39 -0.71
C GLY A 57 -2.56 -3.33 0.80
N LEU A 58 -3.58 -3.55 1.64
CA LEU A 58 -3.41 -3.62 3.10
C LEU A 58 -2.52 -4.80 3.53
N LYS A 59 -2.66 -5.97 2.91
CA LYS A 59 -1.76 -7.11 3.17
C LYS A 59 -0.32 -6.80 2.77
N GLN A 60 -0.12 -6.13 1.64
CA GLN A 60 1.21 -5.65 1.23
C GLN A 60 1.80 -4.67 2.24
N LEU A 61 0.99 -3.76 2.79
CA LEU A 61 1.42 -2.84 3.84
C LEU A 61 1.84 -3.59 5.11
N VAL A 62 1.02 -4.52 5.59
CA VAL A 62 1.33 -5.33 6.78
C VAL A 62 2.64 -6.11 6.60
N GLU A 63 2.87 -6.68 5.41
CA GLU A 63 4.09 -7.43 5.12
C GLU A 63 5.37 -6.58 5.27
N ARG A 64 5.30 -5.25 5.11
CA ARG A 64 6.47 -4.38 5.33
C ARG A 64 6.89 -4.27 6.79
N PHE A 65 6.00 -4.66 7.70
CA PHE A 65 6.30 -4.77 9.12
C PHE A 65 6.83 -6.16 9.51
N ASN A 66 6.82 -7.13 8.60
CA ASN A 66 7.44 -8.43 8.81
C ASN A 66 8.97 -8.27 8.96
N PRO A 67 9.58 -8.71 10.08
CA PRO A 67 11.02 -8.59 10.30
C PRO A 67 11.86 -9.25 9.19
N THR A 68 11.38 -10.36 8.63
CA THR A 68 12.07 -11.08 7.55
C THR A 68 12.05 -10.30 6.23
N TRP A 69 10.93 -9.62 5.93
CA TRP A 69 10.83 -8.73 4.79
C TRP A 69 11.82 -7.57 4.92
N ARG A 70 11.91 -6.95 6.10
CA ARG A 70 12.82 -5.82 6.37
C ARG A 70 14.28 -6.21 6.14
N ALA A 71 14.71 -7.36 6.65
CA ALA A 71 16.06 -7.87 6.44
C ALA A 71 16.39 -8.10 4.95
N LYS A 72 15.41 -8.60 4.18
CA LYS A 72 15.57 -8.80 2.72
C LYS A 72 15.59 -7.48 1.94
N ALA A 73 14.77 -6.51 2.32
CA ALA A 73 14.72 -5.19 1.68
C ALA A 73 16.03 -4.41 1.89
N GLN A 74 16.59 -4.40 3.10
CA GLN A 74 17.89 -3.79 3.40
C GLN A 74 19.03 -4.42 2.56
N ARG A 75 19.03 -5.75 2.39
CA ARG A 75 20.01 -6.43 1.51
C ARG A 75 19.93 -6.00 0.05
N LYS A 76 18.76 -5.62 -0.48
CA LYS A 76 18.62 -5.12 -1.86
C LYS A 76 19.15 -3.69 -2.02
N LEU A 77 19.01 -2.85 -0.99
CA LEU A 77 19.56 -1.49 -0.98
C LEU A 77 21.10 -1.51 -1.00
N HIS A 78 21.74 -2.38 -0.21
CA HIS A 78 23.21 -2.50 -0.21
C HIS A 78 23.81 -3.04 -1.51
N ARG A 79 23.04 -3.76 -2.35
CA ARG A 79 23.51 -4.23 -3.67
C ARG A 79 23.49 -3.15 -4.76
N ARG A 80 22.87 -1.99 -4.51
CA ARG A 80 22.83 -0.88 -5.47
C ARG A 80 24.08 0.01 -5.43
N VAL A 81 25.07 -0.31 -4.59
CA VAL A 81 26.38 0.34 -4.60
C VAL A 81 27.36 -0.52 -5.40
N VAL A 82 27.26 -0.49 -6.73
CA VAL A 82 28.37 -0.77 -7.65
C VAL A 82 28.10 0.02 -8.95
N VAL A 83 29.08 0.85 -9.32
CA VAL A 83 29.23 1.77 -10.48
C VAL A 83 28.51 3.11 -10.39
#